data_AF-A0A109IQ21-F1
#
_entry.id   AF-A0A109IQ21-F1
#
_cell.length_a   1.000
_cell.length_b   1.000
_cell.length_c   1.000
_cell.angle_alpha   90.00
_cell.angle_beta   90.00
_cell.angle_gamma   90.00
#
_symmetry.space_group_name_H-M   'P 1'
#
loop_
_entity.id
_entity.type
_entity.pdbx_description
1 polymer ?
#
loop_
_entity_poly.entity_id
_entity_poly.type
_entity_poly.pdbx_seq_one_letter_code
_entity_poly.pdbx_strand_id
1 'polypeptide(L)'
;MKKRAVRYEPLTVAGLGALLVGSDEPRRWRLVAEFLEEYRWEPADIRAGLLDQEPASTGDERWDVFLAALTEHLAAKDGRGAPAWVEARSLRRFWFPFNTRAARVDAVVHAPAAFRRRGVYVSAQELNVA
;
A
#
# COMPACT_ATOMS: atom_id res chain seq x y z
N MET A 1 -16.99 28.96 -22.12
CA MET A 1 -16.46 27.59 -21.91
C MET A 1 -16.20 27.44 -20.41
N LYS A 2 -17.02 26.67 -19.69
CA LYS A 2 -16.85 26.45 -18.25
C LYS A 2 -15.64 25.53 -18.04
N LYS A 3 -14.54 26.05 -17.48
CA LYS A 3 -13.45 25.22 -16.95
C LYS A 3 -14.06 24.31 -15.90
N ARG A 4 -14.09 22.99 -16.13
CA ARG A 4 -14.34 22.01 -15.09
C ARG A 4 -13.26 22.24 -14.04
N ALA A 5 -13.63 22.75 -12.86
CA ALA A 5 -12.79 22.61 -11.70
C ALA A 5 -12.67 21.10 -11.47
N VAL A 6 -11.51 20.53 -11.81
CA VAL A 6 -11.19 19.16 -11.39
C VAL A 6 -11.19 19.26 -9.87
N ARG A 7 -12.24 18.72 -9.22
CA ARG A 7 -12.20 18.55 -7.78
C ARG A 7 -11.08 17.55 -7.54
N TYR A 8 -10.09 17.94 -6.74
CA TYR A 8 -9.10 17.00 -6.27
C TYR A 8 -9.85 15.88 -5.54
N GLU A 9 -9.62 14.64 -5.99
CA GLU A 9 -10.19 13.44 -5.40
C GLU A 9 -9.00 12.59 -4.98
N PRO A 10 -8.79 12.38 -3.66
CA PRO A 10 -7.64 11.62 -3.16
C PRO A 10 -7.67 10.20 -3.70
N LEU A 11 -6.49 9.67 -4.04
CA LEU A 11 -6.37 8.33 -4.61
C LEU A 11 -6.80 7.28 -3.58
N THR A 12 -7.67 6.35 -3.98
CA THR A 12 -8.05 5.18 -3.16
C THR A 12 -7.08 4.03 -3.36
N VAL A 13 -7.03 3.07 -2.44
CA VAL A 13 -6.21 1.85 -2.60
C VAL A 13 -6.66 1.03 -3.81
N ALA A 14 -7.96 1.03 -4.13
CA ALA A 14 -8.48 0.41 -5.34
C ALA A 14 -7.98 1.12 -6.60
N GLY A 15 -7.95 2.45 -6.59
CA GLY A 15 -7.36 3.27 -7.65
C GLY A 15 -5.86 3.03 -7.80
N LEU A 16 -5.13 2.94 -6.69
CA LEU A 16 -3.72 2.57 -6.69
C LEU A 16 -3.52 1.21 -7.36
N GLY A 17 -4.27 0.18 -6.94
CA GLY A 17 -4.20 -1.16 -7.54
C GLY A 17 -4.41 -1.16 -9.05
N ALA A 18 -5.39 -0.38 -9.54
CA ALA A 18 -5.61 -0.22 -10.97
C ALA A 18 -4.40 0.40 -11.71
N LEU A 19 -3.70 1.36 -11.09
CA LEU A 19 -2.51 2.00 -11.67
C LEU A 19 -1.28 1.08 -11.66
N LEU A 20 -1.21 0.07 -10.78
CA LEU A 20 -0.11 -0.90 -10.75
C LEU A 20 -0.17 -1.90 -11.92
N VAL A 21 -1.36 -2.10 -12.52
CA VAL A 21 -1.56 -3.00 -13.66
C VAL A 21 -0.73 -2.53 -14.85
N GLY A 22 0.13 -3.41 -15.38
CA GLY A 22 1.00 -3.12 -16.52
C GLY A 22 2.14 -2.11 -16.25
N SER A 23 2.23 -1.54 -15.05
CA SER A 23 3.33 -0.66 -14.64
C SER A 23 4.60 -1.46 -14.31
N ASP A 24 5.76 -0.90 -14.64
CA ASP A 24 7.05 -1.44 -14.22
C ASP A 24 7.30 -1.25 -12.71
N GLU A 25 8.28 -1.96 -12.17
CA GLU A 25 8.55 -1.96 -10.73
C GLU A 25 8.93 -0.58 -10.15
N PRO A 26 9.82 0.22 -10.79
CA PRO A 26 10.11 1.58 -10.33
C PRO A 26 8.87 2.48 -10.30
N ARG A 27 8.00 2.39 -11.31
CA ARG A 27 6.77 3.16 -11.37
C ARG A 27 5.78 2.74 -10.28
N ARG A 28 5.67 1.44 -10.00
CA ARG A 28 4.82 0.93 -8.92
C ARG A 28 5.23 1.51 -7.56
N TRP A 29 6.53 1.53 -7.26
CA TRP A 29 7.03 2.13 -6.02
C TRP A 29 6.78 3.63 -5.94
N ARG A 30 6.95 4.35 -7.04
CA ARG A 30 6.61 5.78 -7.11
C ARG A 30 5.12 6.02 -6.82
N LEU A 31 4.23 5.25 -7.43
CA LEU A 31 2.78 5.35 -7.20
C LEU A 31 2.40 5.06 -5.74
N VAL A 32 3.06 4.09 -5.10
CA VAL A 32 2.89 3.81 -3.67
C VAL A 32 3.34 4.98 -2.81
N ALA A 33 4.49 5.59 -3.11
CA ALA A 33 4.98 6.75 -2.37
C ALA A 33 4.03 7.94 -2.51
N GLU A 34 3.57 8.25 -3.73
CA GLU A 34 2.59 9.31 -4.00
C GLU A 34 1.28 9.06 -3.23
N PHE A 35 0.75 7.83 -3.24
CA PHE A 35 -0.43 7.47 -2.44
C PHE A 35 -0.22 7.67 -0.94
N LEU A 36 0.93 7.25 -0.39
CA LEU A 36 1.24 7.40 1.04
C LEU A 36 1.38 8.87 1.45
N GLU A 37 1.95 9.69 0.56
CA GLU A 37 2.04 11.13 0.75
C GLU A 37 0.64 11.76 0.75
N GLU A 38 -0.22 11.48 -0.22
CA GLU A 38 -1.58 12.02 -0.24
C GLU A 38 -2.37 11.55 1.00
N TYR A 39 -2.34 10.25 1.31
CA TYR A 39 -3.05 9.66 2.45
C TYR A 39 -2.72 10.34 3.79
N ARG A 40 -1.45 10.75 3.99
CA ARG A 40 -1.02 11.40 5.25
C ARG A 40 -1.69 12.76 5.47
N TRP A 41 -2.01 13.47 4.39
CA TRP A 41 -2.57 14.82 4.43
C TRP A 41 -4.09 14.81 4.57
N GLU A 42 -4.73 13.70 4.25
CA GLU A 42 -6.17 13.55 4.38
C GLU A 42 -6.60 13.47 5.86
N PRO A 43 -7.80 14.00 6.20
CA PRO A 43 -8.43 13.79 7.50
C PRO A 43 -8.72 12.31 7.78
N ALA A 44 -8.71 11.93 9.07
CA ALA A 44 -8.89 10.52 9.47
C ALA A 44 -10.27 9.93 9.06
N ASP A 45 -11.31 10.74 8.97
CA ASP A 45 -12.64 10.36 8.48
C ASP A 45 -12.63 10.06 6.97
N ILE A 46 -11.82 10.75 6.19
CA ILE A 46 -11.65 10.52 4.74
C ILE A 46 -10.77 9.30 4.47
N ARG A 47 -9.66 9.16 5.19
CA ARG A 47 -8.69 8.06 5.05
C ARG A 47 -9.32 6.67 5.03
N ALA A 48 -10.30 6.42 5.90
CA ALA A 48 -10.98 5.13 5.93
C ALA A 48 -11.73 4.82 4.64
N GLY A 49 -12.34 5.82 4.01
CA GLY A 49 -12.99 5.65 2.70
C GLY A 49 -12.00 5.32 1.58
N LEU A 50 -10.76 5.80 1.68
CA LEU A 50 -9.70 5.48 0.71
C LEU A 50 -9.27 4.02 0.75
N LEU A 51 -9.53 3.34 1.87
CA LEU A 51 -9.14 1.96 2.13
C LEU A 51 -10.28 0.95 1.92
N ASP A 52 -11.52 1.43 1.78
CA ASP A 52 -12.72 0.59 1.91
C ASP A 52 -12.94 -0.36 0.73
N GLN A 53 -12.62 0.09 -0.49
CA GLN A 53 -12.80 -0.71 -1.69
C GLN A 53 -11.63 -1.68 -1.91
N GLU A 54 -11.95 -2.97 -2.14
CA GLU A 54 -10.97 -3.96 -2.57
C GLU A 54 -10.42 -3.61 -3.96
N PRO A 55 -9.08 -3.56 -4.12
CA PRO A 55 -8.47 -3.42 -5.44
C PRO A 55 -8.73 -4.66 -6.31
N ALA A 56 -8.98 -4.45 -7.59
CA ALA A 56 -8.90 -5.55 -8.55
C ALA A 56 -7.48 -6.14 -8.58
N SER A 57 -7.35 -7.43 -8.90
CA SER A 57 -6.02 -8.07 -8.98
C SER A 57 -5.11 -7.33 -9.97
N THR A 58 -3.88 -7.09 -9.53
CA THR A 58 -2.84 -6.44 -10.32
C THR A 58 -2.21 -7.37 -11.36
N GLY A 59 -2.55 -8.67 -11.31
CA GLY A 59 -1.89 -9.74 -12.07
C GLY A 59 -0.59 -10.23 -11.45
N ASP A 60 -0.14 -9.66 -10.33
CA ASP A 60 1.02 -10.09 -9.56
C ASP A 60 0.64 -10.27 -8.08
N GLU A 61 0.59 -11.52 -7.63
CA GLU A 61 0.20 -11.88 -6.26
C GLU A 61 1.00 -11.12 -5.19
N ARG A 62 2.28 -10.80 -5.46
CA ARG A 62 3.13 -10.04 -4.54
C ARG A 62 2.57 -8.67 -4.25
N TRP A 63 2.07 -7.99 -5.28
CA TRP A 63 1.48 -6.66 -5.18
C TRP A 63 0.08 -6.71 -4.59
N ASP A 64 -0.72 -7.74 -4.92
CA ASP A 64 -2.05 -7.94 -4.32
C ASP A 64 -1.93 -8.15 -2.79
N VAL A 65 -0.97 -8.96 -2.34
CA VAL A 65 -0.67 -9.17 -0.92
C VAL A 65 -0.09 -7.91 -0.27
N PHE A 66 0.73 -7.15 -0.98
CA PHE A 66 1.26 -5.88 -0.50
C PHE A 66 0.16 -4.84 -0.26
N LEU A 67 -0.79 -4.69 -1.19
CA LEU A 67 -1.91 -3.76 -1.03
C LEU A 67 -2.77 -4.14 0.19
N ALA A 68 -3.04 -5.43 0.39
CA ALA A 68 -3.72 -5.91 1.59
C ALA A 68 -2.93 -5.59 2.87
N ALA A 69 -1.61 -5.86 2.88
CA ALA A 69 -0.75 -5.54 4.02
C ALA A 69 -0.69 -4.03 4.32
N LEU A 70 -0.64 -3.21 3.27
CA LEU A 70 -0.61 -1.76 3.35
C LEU A 70 -1.91 -1.22 3.95
N THR A 71 -3.05 -1.66 3.44
CA THR A 71 -4.36 -1.24 3.96
C THR A 71 -4.48 -1.54 5.44
N GLU A 72 -4.12 -2.75 5.87
CA GLU A 72 -4.18 -3.09 7.29
C GLU A 72 -3.19 -2.28 8.14
N HIS A 73 -1.99 -2.03 7.61
CA HIS A 73 -1.01 -1.19 8.31
C HIS A 73 -1.53 0.23 8.53
N LEU A 74 -2.13 0.84 7.50
CA LEU A 74 -2.66 2.19 7.56
C LEU A 74 -3.91 2.28 8.45
N ALA A 75 -4.84 1.34 8.33
CA ALA A 75 -6.01 1.28 9.21
C ALA A 75 -5.60 1.17 10.69
N ALA A 76 -4.62 0.32 11.00
CA ALA A 76 -4.09 0.18 12.35
C ALA A 76 -3.41 1.46 12.86
N LYS A 77 -2.68 2.19 12.00
CA LYS A 77 -2.05 3.48 12.32
C LYS A 77 -3.09 4.55 12.69
N ASP A 78 -4.26 4.50 12.07
CA ASP A 78 -5.40 5.37 12.39
C ASP A 78 -6.28 4.83 13.54
N GLY A 79 -5.86 3.75 14.22
CA GLY A 79 -6.58 3.17 15.36
C GLY A 79 -7.84 2.39 14.97
N ARG A 80 -7.96 1.97 13.70
CA ARG A 80 -9.13 1.28 13.14
C ARG A 80 -8.82 -0.18 12.81
N GLY A 81 -9.87 -1.00 12.76
CA GLY A 81 -9.78 -2.35 12.20
C GLY A 81 -9.61 -2.30 10.68
N ALA A 82 -8.92 -3.29 10.12
CA ALA A 82 -8.80 -3.41 8.67
C ALA A 82 -10.18 -3.74 8.04
N PRO A 83 -10.45 -3.26 6.80
CA PRO A 83 -11.62 -3.66 6.03
C PRO A 83 -11.70 -5.18 5.82
N ALA A 84 -12.92 -5.70 5.68
CA ALA A 84 -13.15 -7.15 5.57
C ALA A 84 -12.46 -7.81 4.37
N TRP A 85 -12.28 -7.07 3.27
CA TRP A 85 -11.61 -7.57 2.06
C TRP A 85 -10.12 -7.81 2.27
N VAL A 86 -9.52 -7.23 3.33
CA VAL A 86 -8.11 -7.40 3.69
C VAL A 86 -7.85 -8.78 4.32
N GLU A 87 -8.49 -9.81 3.76
CA GLU A 87 -8.30 -11.20 4.14
C GLU A 87 -6.81 -11.51 4.32
N ALA A 88 -6.50 -12.48 5.17
CA ALA A 88 -5.13 -12.90 5.44
C ALA A 88 -4.52 -13.66 4.24
N ARG A 89 -4.39 -12.99 3.09
CA ARG A 89 -3.59 -13.44 1.95
C ARG A 89 -2.13 -13.36 2.35
N SER A 90 -1.39 -14.45 2.18
CA SER A 90 0.02 -14.55 2.54
C SER A 90 0.80 -15.20 1.41
N LEU A 91 2.00 -14.68 1.13
CA LEU A 91 2.88 -15.28 0.14
C LEU A 91 3.47 -16.60 0.66
N ARG A 92 3.52 -17.62 -0.20
CA ARG A 92 4.21 -18.89 0.08
C ARG A 92 5.73 -18.73 0.13
N ARG A 93 6.26 -17.74 -0.58
CA ARG A 93 7.68 -17.40 -0.62
C ARG A 93 7.86 -15.96 -0.17
N PHE A 94 8.82 -15.72 0.72
CA PHE A 94 9.11 -14.38 1.20
C PHE A 94 9.50 -13.47 0.05
N TRP A 95 8.90 -12.28 0.03
CA TRP A 95 9.21 -11.26 -0.94
C TRP A 95 9.92 -10.09 -0.27
N PHE A 96 11.11 -9.79 -0.79
CA PHE A 96 11.92 -8.64 -0.41
C PHE A 96 12.00 -7.74 -1.64
N PRO A 97 11.19 -6.66 -1.71
CA PRO A 97 11.18 -5.80 -2.89
C PRO A 97 12.52 -5.10 -3.13
N PHE A 98 13.25 -4.82 -2.06
CA PHE A 98 14.56 -4.19 -2.12
C PHE A 98 15.66 -5.22 -1.87
N ASN A 99 16.47 -5.49 -2.90
CA ASN A 99 17.36 -6.66 -2.92
C ASN A 99 18.79 -6.39 -2.42
N THR A 100 19.04 -5.27 -1.73
CA THR A 100 20.34 -5.05 -1.08
C THR A 100 20.41 -5.83 0.24
N ARG A 101 21.61 -6.31 0.62
CA ARG A 101 21.79 -7.06 1.87
C ARG A 101 21.38 -6.24 3.09
N ALA A 102 21.67 -4.94 3.09
CA ALA A 102 21.26 -4.02 4.14
C ALA A 102 19.74 -3.88 4.22
N ALA A 103 19.06 -3.65 3.09
CA ALA A 103 17.60 -3.52 3.05
C ALA A 103 16.88 -4.79 3.51
N ARG A 104 17.41 -5.99 3.18
CA ARG A 104 16.83 -7.24 3.67
C ARG A 104 16.92 -7.37 5.19
N VAL A 105 18.09 -7.07 5.78
CA VAL A 105 18.27 -7.12 7.24
C VAL A 105 17.34 -6.11 7.93
N ASP A 106 17.29 -4.89 7.42
CA ASP A 106 16.42 -3.84 7.93
C ASP A 106 14.94 -4.23 7.86
N ALA A 107 14.49 -4.77 6.72
CA ALA A 107 13.11 -5.23 6.54
C ALA A 107 12.76 -6.41 7.47
N VAL A 108 13.67 -7.35 7.75
CA VAL A 108 13.38 -8.41 8.73
C VAL A 108 13.11 -7.82 10.12
N VAL A 109 13.94 -6.85 10.54
CA VAL A 109 13.85 -6.24 11.87
C VAL A 109 12.65 -5.30 11.98
N HIS A 110 12.41 -4.46 10.97
CA HIS A 110 11.51 -3.31 11.05
C HIS A 110 10.25 -3.42 10.19
N ALA A 111 10.02 -4.52 9.47
CA ALA A 111 8.77 -4.69 8.73
C ALA A 111 7.55 -4.59 9.67
N PRO A 112 6.55 -3.77 9.33
CA PRO A 112 5.34 -3.70 10.14
C PRO A 112 4.66 -5.08 10.23
N ALA A 113 3.99 -5.35 11.35
CA ALA A 113 3.38 -6.65 11.61
C ALA A 113 2.44 -7.12 10.49
N ALA A 114 1.71 -6.19 9.86
CA ALA A 114 0.81 -6.48 8.75
C ALA A 114 1.50 -7.03 7.50
N PHE A 115 2.72 -6.59 7.22
CA PHE A 115 3.55 -7.09 6.12
C PHE A 115 4.24 -8.40 6.51
N ARG A 116 4.86 -8.44 7.69
CA ARG A 116 5.63 -9.60 8.16
C ARG A 116 4.80 -10.88 8.18
N ARG A 117 3.56 -10.84 8.70
CA ARG A 117 2.69 -12.03 8.76
C ARG A 117 2.25 -12.54 7.37
N ARG A 118 2.39 -11.71 6.32
CA ARG A 118 2.04 -12.04 4.94
C ARG A 118 3.24 -12.43 4.08
N GLY A 119 4.44 -12.52 4.68
CA GLY A 119 5.67 -12.85 3.97
C GLY A 119 6.21 -11.70 3.10
N VAL A 120 5.74 -10.47 3.33
CA VAL A 120 6.25 -9.28 2.66
C VAL A 120 7.22 -8.57 3.60
N TYR A 121 8.45 -8.36 3.13
CA TYR A 121 9.52 -7.74 3.92
C TYR A 121 9.93 -6.43 3.25
N VAL A 122 9.20 -5.38 3.62
CA VAL A 122 9.49 -3.98 3.33
C VAL A 122 9.77 -3.28 4.66
N SER A 123 10.76 -2.39 4.71
CA SER A 123 11.03 -1.66 5.94
C SER A 123 9.98 -0.56 6.17
N ALA A 124 9.75 -0.20 7.43
CA ALA A 124 8.85 0.90 7.77
C ALA A 124 9.32 2.26 7.21
N GLN A 125 10.62 2.42 6.93
CA GLN A 125 11.16 3.64 6.32
C GLN A 125 10.67 3.80 4.89
N GLU A 126 10.65 2.72 4.11
CA GLU A 126 10.12 2.69 2.72
C GLU A 126 8.60 2.95 2.65
N LEU A 127 7.89 2.84 3.78
CA LEU A 127 6.47 3.18 3.89
C LEU A 127 6.23 4.59 4.47
N ASN A 128 7.28 5.27 4.91
CA ASN A 128 7.23 6.62 5.45
C ASN A 128 7.92 7.64 4.54
N VAL A 129 8.27 7.27 3.29
CA VAL A 129 8.99 8.14 2.36
C VAL A 129 8.05 9.26 1.86
N ALA A 130 8.12 10.39 2.56
CA ALA A 130 7.87 11.74 2.08
C ALA A 130 8.57 12.73 3.02
#